data_AF-C1ACR0-F1
#
_entry.id   AF-C1ACR0-F1
#
_cell.length_a   1.000
_cell.length_b   1.000
_cell.length_c   1.000
_cell.angle_alpha   90.00
_cell.angle_beta   90.00
_cell.angle_gamma   90.00
#
_symmetry.space_group_name_H-M   'P 1'
#
loop_
_entity.id
_entity.type
_entity.pdbx_description
1 polymer ?
#
loop_
_entity_poly.entity_id
_entity_poly.type
_entity_poly.pdbx_seq_one_letter_code
_entity_poly.pdbx_strand_id
1 'polypeptide(L)'
;MAHSTFLPTLTMFTTSMPKFFTRSVALVATTAALVGSAMVPGVAAAQSTSITIGSAAEAMPMGPFGALPGGATVAMGQTFVRPTGPVCALTCYMQDFSFWLSPSVDEPSNGLVLRAYVAEWDGTKVTNVLYSSEERIGPTVASQQFTFGTSNVSINAGTQYIAFLSVVGISGLPGTAVADFDVVSGDPSPYADGALVFTNSATTFGDLTSTDWDYTGDPALQARFNANFTSSVVPEPSSVLLFATGAAALLLMVRRKQA
;
A
#
# COMPACT_ATOMS: atom_id res chain seq x y z
N MET A 1 -11.76 57.88 5.00
CA MET A 1 -10.46 58.52 4.71
C MET A 1 -9.63 57.56 3.88
N ALA A 2 -8.87 58.06 2.90
CA ALA A 2 -8.13 57.23 1.95
C ALA A 2 -6.65 57.08 2.34
N HIS A 3 -6.08 55.91 2.07
CA HIS A 3 -4.66 55.65 1.73
C HIS A 3 -4.65 54.28 1.03
N SER A 4 -4.42 54.14 -0.27
CA SER A 4 -3.21 54.46 -1.06
C SER A 4 -2.12 53.38 -0.96
N THR A 5 -2.18 52.45 -1.95
CA THR A 5 -1.08 51.98 -2.82
C THR A 5 0.31 51.71 -2.24
N PHE A 6 0.85 50.50 -2.49
CA PHE A 6 2.14 50.30 -3.19
C PHE A 6 2.37 48.81 -3.58
N LEU A 7 2.57 48.55 -4.87
CA LEU A 7 3.35 47.42 -5.45
C LEU A 7 4.73 47.99 -5.84
N PRO A 8 5.86 47.25 -5.77
CA PRO A 8 6.27 46.29 -6.82
C PRO A 8 7.07 45.08 -6.22
N THR A 9 7.80 44.19 -6.90
CA THR A 9 8.27 44.04 -8.30
C THR A 9 8.29 42.53 -8.66
N LEU A 10 8.24 42.18 -9.95
CA LEU A 10 8.46 40.79 -10.43
C LEU A 10 9.72 40.74 -11.31
N THR A 11 10.75 40.00 -10.87
CA THR A 11 12.05 39.92 -11.59
C THR A 11 12.20 38.56 -12.27
N MET A 12 12.04 38.55 -13.59
CA MET A 12 12.12 37.37 -14.44
C MET A 12 13.58 37.14 -14.88
N PHE A 13 14.19 36.01 -14.52
CA PHE A 13 15.51 35.60 -15.02
C PHE A 13 15.39 34.45 -16.01
N THR A 14 15.59 34.76 -17.30
CA THR A 14 15.70 33.76 -18.37
C THR A 14 17.16 33.58 -18.76
N THR A 15 17.76 32.43 -18.46
CA THR A 15 19.10 32.06 -18.93
C THR A 15 19.02 31.06 -20.06
N SER A 16 19.16 31.54 -21.31
CA SER A 16 19.32 30.67 -22.47
C SER A 16 20.75 30.11 -22.52
N MET A 17 20.90 28.80 -22.65
CA MET A 17 22.20 28.17 -22.96
C MET A 17 22.35 27.89 -24.46
N PRO A 18 23.54 28.12 -25.04
CA PRO A 18 23.77 27.96 -26.48
C PRO A 18 23.91 26.50 -26.90
N LYS A 19 23.35 26.16 -28.06
CA LYS A 19 23.56 24.88 -28.74
C LYS A 19 24.93 24.89 -29.44
N PHE A 20 25.88 24.09 -28.98
CA PHE A 20 27.11 23.82 -29.74
C PHE A 20 26.93 22.60 -30.64
N PHE A 21 26.83 22.87 -31.95
CA PHE A 21 26.95 21.87 -33.00
C PHE A 21 28.44 21.71 -33.36
N THR A 22 29.02 20.54 -33.11
CA THR A 22 30.34 20.19 -33.65
C THR A 22 30.23 18.90 -34.45
N ARG A 23 30.15 19.03 -35.78
CA ARG A 23 30.35 17.90 -36.69
C ARG A 23 31.86 17.67 -36.83
N SER A 24 32.30 16.44 -36.58
CA SER A 24 33.61 15.95 -37.05
C SER A 24 33.43 14.56 -37.63
N VAL A 25 33.70 14.43 -38.93
CA VAL A 25 33.72 13.18 -39.69
C VAL A 25 35.17 12.72 -39.78
N ALA A 26 35.48 11.49 -39.37
CA ALA A 26 36.74 10.85 -39.77
C ALA A 26 36.71 9.31 -39.65
N LEU A 27 37.06 8.70 -40.79
CA LEU A 27 37.78 7.43 -40.98
C LEU A 27 37.19 6.08 -40.50
N VAL A 28 36.96 5.23 -41.50
CA VAL A 28 36.69 3.79 -41.38
C VAL A 28 37.99 3.03 -41.08
N ALA A 29 37.96 2.16 -40.07
CA ALA A 29 38.94 1.09 -39.89
C ALA A 29 38.20 -0.22 -39.55
N THR A 30 38.14 -1.13 -40.53
CA THR A 30 37.33 -2.36 -40.42
C THR A 30 38.12 -3.50 -39.75
N THR A 31 38.35 -3.39 -38.44
CA THR A 31 38.83 -4.50 -37.62
C THR A 31 37.64 -5.34 -37.14
N ALA A 32 37.59 -6.61 -37.56
CA ALA A 32 36.58 -7.56 -37.11
C ALA A 32 36.85 -8.03 -35.66
N ALA A 33 36.60 -7.14 -34.69
CA ALA A 33 36.57 -7.52 -33.29
C ALA A 33 35.36 -8.42 -33.03
N LEU A 34 35.59 -9.66 -32.59
CA LEU A 34 34.54 -10.47 -31.96
C LEU A 34 34.14 -9.77 -30.66
N VAL A 35 33.09 -8.95 -30.72
CA VAL A 35 32.44 -8.41 -29.52
C VAL A 35 31.75 -9.57 -28.83
N GLY A 36 32.48 -10.20 -27.90
CA GLY A 36 31.93 -11.17 -26.97
C GLY A 36 30.99 -10.46 -26.00
N SER A 37 29.74 -10.24 -26.44
CA SER A 37 28.67 -9.73 -25.60
C SER A 37 28.43 -10.70 -24.45
N ALA A 38 29.07 -10.44 -23.31
CA ALA A 38 28.80 -11.15 -22.07
C ALA A 38 27.34 -10.89 -21.68
N MET A 39 26.46 -11.82 -22.01
CA MET A 39 25.07 -11.80 -21.53
C MET A 39 25.10 -12.02 -20.02
N VAL A 40 25.10 -10.91 -19.28
CA VAL A 40 24.90 -10.93 -17.84
C VAL A 40 23.49 -11.48 -17.60
N PRO A 41 23.34 -12.63 -16.90
CA PRO A 41 22.02 -13.14 -16.60
C PRO A 41 21.28 -12.12 -15.73
N GLY A 42 20.11 -11.67 -16.21
CA GLY A 42 19.25 -10.77 -15.44
C GLY A 42 18.73 -11.50 -14.21
N VAL A 43 19.29 -11.18 -13.04
CA VAL A 43 18.73 -11.65 -11.77
C VAL A 43 17.38 -10.96 -11.59
N ALA A 44 16.30 -11.74 -11.57
CA ALA A 44 14.98 -11.21 -11.23
C ALA A 44 15.01 -10.73 -9.77
N ALA A 45 15.07 -9.42 -9.58
CA ALA A 45 14.99 -8.80 -8.27
C ALA A 45 13.54 -8.86 -7.77
N ALA A 46 13.35 -9.20 -6.49
CA ALA A 46 12.05 -9.09 -5.84
C ALA A 46 11.50 -7.67 -6.02
N GLN A 47 10.29 -7.56 -6.57
CA GLN A 47 9.63 -6.28 -6.78
C GLN A 47 8.72 -5.97 -5.59
N SER A 48 8.63 -4.69 -5.23
CA SER A 48 7.71 -4.18 -4.22
C SER A 48 6.91 -2.98 -4.74
N THR A 49 5.69 -2.85 -4.25
CA THR A 49 4.79 -1.71 -4.47
C THR A 49 4.05 -1.40 -3.18
N SER A 50 3.54 -0.18 -3.04
CA SER A 50 2.81 0.24 -1.84
C SER A 50 1.52 0.97 -2.19
N ILE A 51 0.53 0.82 -1.32
CA ILE A 51 -0.60 1.76 -1.21
C ILE A 51 -0.22 2.74 -0.09
N THR A 52 -0.37 4.04 -0.35
CA THR A 52 -0.14 5.13 0.61
C THR A 52 -1.31 6.08 0.50
N ILE A 53 -2.07 6.24 1.58
CA ILE A 53 -3.29 7.05 1.64
C ILE A 53 -3.11 8.10 2.75
N GLY A 54 -3.07 9.36 2.32
CA GLY A 54 -2.94 10.51 3.21
C GLY A 54 -1.55 10.71 3.83
N SER A 55 -1.37 11.88 4.43
CA SER A 55 -0.17 12.25 5.18
C SER A 55 -0.52 12.76 6.58
N ALA A 56 0.50 12.95 7.43
CA ALA A 56 0.32 13.55 8.76
C ALA A 56 -0.21 14.99 8.73
N ALA A 57 -0.08 15.70 7.61
CA ALA A 57 -0.55 17.08 7.46
C ALA A 57 -2.04 17.17 7.08
N GLU A 58 -2.60 16.08 6.54
CA GLU A 58 -4.01 15.97 6.12
C GLU A 58 -4.85 15.18 7.13
N ALA A 59 -4.20 14.59 8.13
CA ALA A 59 -4.81 13.74 9.14
C ALA A 59 -5.76 14.53 10.05
N MET A 60 -6.94 13.97 10.29
CA MET A 60 -7.94 14.46 11.25
C MET A 60 -8.48 13.28 12.07
N PRO A 61 -8.87 13.51 13.34
CA PRO A 61 -9.43 12.45 14.20
C PRO A 61 -10.86 12.09 13.78
N MET A 62 -11.16 10.79 13.69
CA MET A 62 -12.48 10.26 13.35
C MET A 62 -13.19 9.61 14.56
N GLY A 63 -13.39 10.38 15.62
CA GLY A 63 -14.20 9.96 16.77
C GLY A 63 -13.68 8.72 17.52
N PRO A 64 -14.43 8.24 18.53
CA PRO A 64 -13.96 7.19 19.42
C PRO A 64 -14.02 5.80 18.78
N PHE A 65 -12.85 5.28 18.40
CA PHE A 65 -12.59 3.86 18.20
C PHE A 65 -12.24 3.20 19.54
N GLY A 66 -12.94 2.12 19.89
CA GLY A 66 -12.70 1.36 21.12
C GLY A 66 -13.97 0.73 21.68
N ALA A 67 -14.00 0.53 23.01
CA ALA A 67 -15.09 -0.16 23.69
C ALA A 67 -15.76 0.74 24.74
N LEU A 68 -16.63 1.66 24.29
CA LEU A 68 -17.51 2.43 25.17
C LEU A 68 -18.88 1.77 25.36
N PRO A 69 -19.40 1.72 26.59
CA PRO A 69 -20.82 1.46 26.83
C PRO A 69 -21.64 2.58 26.19
N GLY A 70 -22.38 2.28 25.11
CA GLY A 70 -23.29 3.24 24.47
C GLY A 70 -22.99 3.58 23.00
N GLY A 71 -21.94 3.02 22.38
CA GLY A 71 -21.78 3.05 20.91
C GLY A 71 -20.48 3.66 20.38
N ALA A 72 -19.33 3.23 20.88
CA ALA A 72 -18.05 3.44 20.19
C ALA A 72 -17.95 2.59 18.91
N THR A 73 -17.05 2.98 18.02
CA THR A 73 -16.68 2.16 16.87
C THR A 73 -15.79 1.00 17.31
N VAL A 74 -16.27 -0.23 17.12
CA VAL A 74 -15.63 -1.46 17.57
C VAL A 74 -14.76 -2.13 16.50
N ALA A 75 -15.00 -1.80 15.23
CA ALA A 75 -14.09 -2.10 14.13
C ALA A 75 -14.07 -0.95 13.10
N MET A 76 -12.88 -0.57 12.64
CA MET A 76 -12.68 0.50 11.66
C MET A 76 -11.47 0.17 10.77
N GLY A 77 -11.57 0.42 9.47
CA GLY A 77 -10.50 0.07 8.53
C GLY A 77 -10.61 0.72 7.16
N GLN A 78 -9.68 0.33 6.29
CA GLN A 78 -9.60 0.78 4.91
C GLN A 78 -9.88 -0.39 3.98
N THR A 79 -10.84 -0.22 3.07
CA THR A 79 -11.00 -1.14 1.95
C THR A 79 -9.97 -0.84 0.87
N PHE A 80 -9.56 -1.86 0.13
CA PHE A 80 -8.62 -1.74 -0.98
C PHE A 80 -8.76 -2.89 -1.98
N VAL A 81 -8.17 -2.73 -3.16
CA VAL A 81 -8.00 -3.82 -4.14
C VAL A 81 -6.52 -4.13 -4.33
N ARG A 82 -6.23 -5.28 -4.95
CA ARG A 82 -4.89 -5.64 -5.39
C ARG A 82 -4.25 -4.50 -6.22
N PRO A 83 -3.06 -4.00 -5.86
CA PRO A 83 -2.37 -3.00 -6.67
C PRO A 83 -2.19 -3.45 -8.12
N THR A 84 -2.53 -2.58 -9.07
CA THR A 84 -2.27 -2.82 -10.49
C THR A 84 -0.85 -2.40 -10.83
N GLY A 85 -0.09 -3.25 -11.53
CA GLY A 85 1.29 -2.93 -11.92
C GLY A 85 2.15 -4.17 -12.17
N PRO A 86 3.43 -3.98 -12.56
CA PRO A 86 4.34 -5.09 -12.87
C PRO A 86 4.61 -5.99 -11.67
N VAL A 87 4.64 -5.40 -10.46
CA VAL A 87 4.83 -6.12 -9.20
C VAL A 87 3.74 -7.17 -9.03
N CYS A 88 2.49 -6.71 -8.93
CA CYS A 88 1.33 -7.56 -8.67
C CYS A 88 0.64 -8.03 -9.96
N ALA A 89 1.43 -8.38 -10.99
CA ALA A 89 0.93 -8.89 -12.27
C ALA A 89 0.43 -10.34 -12.17
N LEU A 90 1.22 -11.24 -11.55
CA LEU A 90 0.89 -12.66 -11.41
C LEU A 90 0.51 -13.01 -9.97
N THR A 91 1.49 -12.99 -9.05
CA THR A 91 1.27 -13.10 -7.60
C THR A 91 1.36 -11.73 -6.95
N CYS A 92 0.64 -11.54 -5.84
CA CYS A 92 0.71 -10.33 -5.03
C CYS A 92 0.56 -10.75 -3.57
N TYR A 93 1.52 -10.40 -2.74
CA TYR A 93 1.53 -10.73 -1.32
C TYR A 93 1.69 -9.47 -0.50
N MET A 94 0.70 -9.16 0.35
CA MET A 94 0.87 -8.14 1.38
C MET A 94 1.97 -8.60 2.34
N GLN A 95 2.88 -7.68 2.68
CA GLN A 95 3.96 -7.89 3.65
C GLN A 95 3.62 -7.28 4.99
N ASP A 96 3.11 -6.05 4.96
CA ASP A 96 2.69 -5.30 6.13
C ASP A 96 1.64 -4.24 5.76
N PHE A 97 0.93 -3.76 6.76
CA PHE A 97 0.09 -2.58 6.67
C PHE A 97 0.18 -1.75 7.95
N SER A 98 -0.23 -0.48 7.87
CA SER A 98 -0.21 0.47 8.99
C SER A 98 -1.46 1.34 9.04
N PHE A 99 -1.89 1.62 10.26
CA PHE A 99 -2.87 2.65 10.60
C PHE A 99 -2.26 3.61 11.64
N TRP A 100 -2.89 4.77 11.82
CA TRP A 100 -2.49 5.76 12.83
C TRP A 100 -3.66 6.01 13.78
N LEU A 101 -3.36 6.06 15.08
CA LEU A 101 -4.33 6.38 16.12
C LEU A 101 -3.78 7.48 17.02
N SER A 102 -4.67 8.35 17.49
CA SER A 102 -4.38 9.42 18.43
C SER A 102 -5.09 9.15 19.76
N PRO A 103 -4.49 9.48 20.94
CA PRO A 103 -5.22 9.47 22.20
C PRO A 103 -6.43 10.38 22.08
N SER A 104 -7.62 9.88 22.46
CA SER A 104 -8.82 10.72 22.43
C SER A 104 -8.66 11.87 23.43
N VAL A 105 -9.14 13.06 23.06
CA VAL A 105 -8.97 14.26 23.89
C VAL A 105 -9.89 14.29 25.12
N ASP A 106 -11.02 13.59 25.04
CA ASP A 106 -12.07 13.59 26.06
C ASP A 106 -12.01 12.37 27.00
N GLU A 107 -11.35 11.29 26.59
CA GLU A 107 -11.38 9.97 27.26
C GLU A 107 -9.99 9.30 27.31
N PRO A 108 -9.67 8.51 28.35
CA PRO A 108 -8.34 7.92 28.50
C PRO A 108 -8.08 6.76 27.51
N SER A 109 -7.13 6.95 26.59
CA SER A 109 -6.63 5.87 25.69
C SER A 109 -5.75 4.82 26.39
N ASN A 110 -5.41 5.05 27.66
CA ASN A 110 -4.54 4.21 28.45
C ASN A 110 -5.14 2.80 28.62
N GLY A 111 -4.57 1.82 27.92
CA GLY A 111 -5.01 0.43 27.98
C GLY A 111 -6.07 0.04 26.94
N LEU A 112 -6.28 0.85 25.88
CA LEU A 112 -6.96 0.35 24.68
C LEU A 112 -6.13 -0.81 24.13
N VAL A 113 -6.73 -2.00 24.09
CA VAL A 113 -6.17 -3.20 23.48
C VAL A 113 -6.87 -3.43 22.17
N LEU A 114 -6.11 -3.62 21.09
CA LEU A 114 -6.64 -3.79 19.74
C LEU A 114 -5.91 -4.91 19.00
N ARG A 115 -6.56 -5.45 17.98
CA ARG A 115 -5.99 -6.42 17.06
C ARG A 115 -6.29 -6.00 15.63
N ALA A 116 -5.35 -6.25 14.72
CA ALA A 116 -5.48 -5.91 13.32
C ALA A 116 -5.76 -7.15 12.47
N TYR A 117 -6.58 -6.99 11.44
CA TYR A 117 -7.02 -8.06 10.57
C TYR A 117 -6.88 -7.66 9.10
N VAL A 118 -6.69 -8.65 8.23
CA VAL A 118 -6.89 -8.51 6.77
C VAL A 118 -7.90 -9.56 6.34
N ALA A 119 -8.89 -9.17 5.55
CA ALA A 119 -9.94 -10.05 5.12
C ALA A 119 -10.50 -9.68 3.74
N GLU A 120 -11.23 -10.61 3.12
CA GLU A 120 -12.07 -10.34 1.96
C GLU A 120 -13.31 -9.54 2.37
N TRP A 121 -13.75 -8.64 1.48
CA TRP A 121 -14.86 -7.71 1.68
C TRP A 121 -15.92 -7.90 0.59
N ASP A 122 -17.20 -8.06 0.96
CA ASP A 122 -18.30 -8.24 -0.01
C ASP A 122 -18.95 -6.94 -0.49
N GLY A 123 -18.45 -5.79 -0.03
CA GLY A 123 -19.05 -4.46 -0.20
C GLY A 123 -19.74 -3.95 1.05
N THR A 124 -20.11 -4.83 1.98
CA THR A 124 -20.90 -4.53 3.19
C THR A 124 -20.33 -5.07 4.50
N LYS A 125 -19.61 -6.20 4.46
CA LYS A 125 -19.01 -6.87 5.63
C LYS A 125 -17.83 -7.75 5.24
N VAL A 126 -17.18 -8.30 6.27
CA VAL A 126 -16.08 -9.26 6.13
C VAL A 126 -16.62 -10.65 5.76
N THR A 127 -16.00 -11.34 4.82
CA THR A 127 -16.40 -12.73 4.45
C THR A 127 -15.37 -13.78 4.85
N ASN A 128 -14.10 -13.55 4.56
CA ASN A 128 -13.02 -14.52 4.76
C ASN A 128 -11.79 -13.85 5.38
N VAL A 129 -11.43 -14.23 6.61
CA VAL A 129 -10.33 -13.62 7.36
C VAL A 129 -9.01 -14.30 6.98
N LEU A 130 -8.12 -13.52 6.36
CA LEU A 130 -6.84 -13.98 5.81
C LEU A 130 -5.68 -13.81 6.79
N TYR A 131 -5.81 -12.85 7.72
CA TYR A 131 -4.81 -12.55 8.73
C TYR A 131 -5.44 -11.96 9.99
N SER A 132 -4.80 -12.27 11.13
CA SER A 132 -5.04 -11.69 12.45
C SER A 132 -3.67 -11.44 13.09
N SER A 133 -3.45 -10.25 13.63
CA SER A 133 -2.22 -9.92 14.36
C SER A 133 -2.22 -10.48 15.79
N GLU A 134 -1.11 -10.29 16.50
CA GLU A 134 -1.12 -10.26 17.97
C GLU A 134 -1.81 -8.97 18.48
N GLU A 135 -2.17 -8.95 19.76
CA GLU A 135 -2.74 -7.76 20.40
C GLU A 135 -1.69 -6.65 20.56
N ARG A 136 -2.15 -5.39 20.43
CA ARG A 136 -1.37 -4.18 20.65
C ARG A 136 -2.07 -3.30 21.67
N ILE A 137 -1.29 -2.55 22.43
CA ILE A 137 -1.77 -1.59 23.43
C ILE A 137 -1.38 -0.18 22.99
N GLY A 138 -2.31 0.77 23.07
CA GLY A 138 -2.12 2.17 22.75
C GLY A 138 -3.31 2.77 22.01
N PRO A 139 -3.23 4.03 21.55
CA PRO A 139 -2.05 4.87 21.44
C PRO A 139 -1.62 5.54 22.76
N THR A 140 -0.33 5.87 22.85
CA THR A 140 0.29 6.62 23.95
C THR A 140 0.81 8.00 23.53
N VAL A 141 0.84 8.29 22.23
CA VAL A 141 1.22 9.58 21.63
C VAL A 141 0.30 9.91 20.46
N ALA A 142 0.08 11.20 20.17
CA ALA A 142 -0.74 11.65 19.04
C ALA A 142 -0.21 11.11 17.70
N SER A 143 -1.11 10.67 16.81
CA SER A 143 -0.80 10.06 15.52
C SER A 143 0.27 8.94 15.65
N GLN A 144 0.09 8.02 16.61
CA GLN A 144 0.95 6.84 16.74
C GLN A 144 0.68 5.87 15.60
N GLN A 145 1.74 5.52 14.84
CA GLN A 145 1.67 4.46 13.83
C GLN A 145 1.64 3.07 14.48
N PHE A 146 0.71 2.23 14.02
CA PHE A 146 0.67 0.82 14.32
C PHE A 146 0.93 0.02 13.04
N THR A 147 2.04 -0.69 12.97
CA THR A 147 2.44 -1.50 11.81
C THR A 147 2.31 -3.00 12.12
N PHE A 148 1.70 -3.74 11.19
CA PHE A 148 1.37 -5.15 11.34
C PHE A 148 2.00 -5.95 10.19
N GLY A 149 3.00 -6.78 10.49
CA GLY A 149 3.58 -7.71 9.54
C GLY A 149 2.65 -8.90 9.29
N THR A 150 2.26 -9.10 8.04
CA THR A 150 1.30 -10.14 7.61
C THR A 150 1.96 -11.41 7.09
N SER A 151 3.27 -11.37 6.83
CA SER A 151 4.08 -12.53 6.45
C SER A 151 3.62 -13.25 5.17
N ASN A 152 3.25 -12.49 4.14
CA ASN A 152 2.80 -12.92 2.80
C ASN A 152 1.32 -13.33 2.69
N VAL A 153 0.39 -12.47 3.12
CA VAL A 153 -1.04 -12.67 2.80
C VAL A 153 -1.25 -12.53 1.29
N SER A 154 -1.79 -13.57 0.65
CA SER A 154 -2.04 -13.58 -0.79
C SER A 154 -3.23 -12.70 -1.17
N ILE A 155 -3.03 -11.81 -2.15
CA ILE A 155 -4.02 -10.85 -2.63
C ILE A 155 -4.35 -11.18 -4.09
N ASN A 156 -5.53 -11.75 -4.31
CA ASN A 156 -6.04 -12.17 -5.61
C ASN A 156 -6.58 -10.97 -6.40
N ALA A 157 -6.52 -11.06 -7.73
CA ALA A 157 -7.10 -10.05 -8.60
C ALA A 157 -8.63 -10.20 -8.68
N GLY A 158 -9.35 -9.08 -8.75
CA GLY A 158 -10.82 -9.07 -8.84
C GLY A 158 -11.56 -9.20 -7.51
N THR A 159 -10.86 -9.39 -6.39
CA THR A 159 -11.41 -9.41 -5.03
C THR A 159 -11.18 -8.06 -4.36
N GLN A 160 -12.17 -7.59 -3.59
CA GLN A 160 -12.03 -6.45 -2.70
C GLN A 160 -11.63 -6.94 -1.30
N TYR A 161 -10.75 -6.20 -0.64
CA TYR A 161 -10.18 -6.51 0.65
C TYR A 161 -10.44 -5.39 1.64
N ILE A 162 -10.32 -5.72 2.92
CA ILE A 162 -10.29 -4.77 4.03
C ILE A 162 -9.10 -5.08 4.92
N ALA A 163 -8.36 -4.05 5.32
CA ALA A 163 -7.47 -4.08 6.47
C ALA A 163 -8.13 -3.26 7.58
N PHE A 164 -8.23 -3.79 8.80
CA PHE A 164 -8.99 -3.11 9.86
C PHE A 164 -8.48 -3.31 11.28
N LEU A 165 -8.66 -2.22 12.06
CA LEU A 165 -8.68 -2.11 13.51
C LEU A 165 -9.87 -2.87 14.12
N SER A 166 -9.70 -3.72 15.14
CA SER A 166 -10.85 -4.10 15.98
C SER A 166 -10.48 -4.38 17.43
N VAL A 167 -11.44 -4.07 18.32
CA VAL A 167 -11.42 -4.45 19.75
C VAL A 167 -12.32 -5.66 20.05
N VAL A 168 -13.09 -6.13 19.07
CA VAL A 168 -14.11 -7.17 19.25
C VAL A 168 -13.44 -8.51 19.60
N GLY A 169 -13.98 -9.19 20.61
CA GLY A 169 -13.48 -10.49 21.07
C GLY A 169 -12.21 -10.43 21.94
N ILE A 170 -11.70 -9.24 22.26
CA ILE A 170 -10.55 -9.09 23.17
C ILE A 170 -11.04 -9.13 24.61
N SER A 171 -10.65 -10.18 25.34
CA SER A 171 -11.03 -10.37 26.74
C SER A 171 -10.25 -9.43 27.66
N GLY A 172 -10.93 -8.77 28.59
CA GLY A 172 -10.28 -7.97 29.64
C GLY A 172 -9.99 -6.51 29.27
N LEU A 173 -10.64 -5.98 28.23
CA LEU A 173 -10.67 -4.54 27.95
C LEU A 173 -11.09 -3.76 29.22
N PRO A 174 -10.28 -2.80 29.72
CA PRO A 174 -10.78 -1.83 30.68
C PRO A 174 -11.89 -1.04 29.99
N GLY A 175 -13.13 -1.18 30.49
CA GLY A 175 -14.37 -0.97 29.73
C GLY A 175 -14.74 0.47 29.34
N THR A 176 -13.76 1.33 29.12
CA THR A 176 -13.90 2.72 28.64
C THR A 176 -12.75 3.17 27.72
N ALA A 177 -11.73 2.34 27.45
CA ALA A 177 -10.57 2.81 26.70
C ALA A 177 -10.90 3.05 25.21
N VAL A 178 -10.54 4.23 24.72
CA VAL A 178 -10.77 4.68 23.33
C VAL A 178 -9.61 5.48 22.76
N ALA A 179 -9.55 5.53 21.44
CA ALA A 179 -8.64 6.35 20.67
C ALA A 179 -9.38 6.99 19.51
N ASP A 180 -8.85 8.10 19.01
CA ASP A 180 -9.33 8.67 17.77
C ASP A 180 -8.56 8.03 16.59
N PHE A 181 -9.28 7.60 15.55
CA PHE A 181 -8.66 7.02 14.36
C PHE A 181 -8.25 8.14 13.38
N ASP A 182 -7.01 8.13 12.89
CA ASP A 182 -6.56 9.13 11.92
C ASP A 182 -7.17 8.84 10.53
N VAL A 183 -7.98 9.77 10.02
CA VAL A 183 -8.54 9.74 8.66
C VAL A 183 -8.07 10.94 7.85
N VAL A 184 -8.26 10.89 6.54
CA VAL A 184 -7.97 11.99 5.60
C VAL A 184 -9.15 12.24 4.68
N SER A 185 -9.28 13.50 4.24
CA SER A 185 -10.13 13.87 3.12
C SER A 185 -9.67 13.17 1.85
N GLY A 186 -10.61 12.67 1.05
CA GLY A 186 -10.36 12.19 -0.30
C GLY A 186 -10.16 13.33 -1.32
N ASP A 187 -10.72 14.52 -1.09
CA ASP A 187 -10.56 15.68 -1.98
C ASP A 187 -9.12 16.26 -1.85
N PRO A 188 -8.34 16.43 -2.94
CA PRO A 188 -8.70 16.32 -4.37
C PRO A 188 -8.27 15.03 -5.09
N SER A 189 -7.63 14.09 -4.39
CA SER A 189 -7.06 12.87 -5.00
C SER A 189 -7.41 11.64 -4.16
N PRO A 190 -8.65 11.13 -4.24
CA PRO A 190 -9.07 10.00 -3.43
C PRO A 190 -8.44 8.71 -3.95
N TYR A 191 -8.14 7.77 -3.06
CA TYR A 191 -7.83 6.40 -3.47
C TYR A 191 -9.09 5.77 -4.09
N ALA A 192 -9.10 5.64 -5.41
CA ALA A 192 -10.31 5.34 -6.17
C ALA A 192 -10.90 3.93 -5.88
N ASP A 193 -10.05 2.99 -5.46
CA ASP A 193 -10.42 1.58 -5.29
C ASP A 193 -10.76 1.19 -3.84
N GLY A 194 -10.99 2.17 -2.97
CA GLY A 194 -11.28 1.91 -1.56
C GLY A 194 -11.71 3.13 -0.76
N ALA A 195 -12.47 2.87 0.31
CA ALA A 195 -12.94 3.86 1.26
C ALA A 195 -12.74 3.37 2.70
N LEU A 196 -12.82 4.32 3.63
CA LEU A 196 -12.96 4.06 5.06
C LEU A 196 -14.24 3.28 5.33
N VAL A 197 -14.19 2.29 6.21
CA VAL A 197 -15.36 1.49 6.62
C VAL A 197 -15.33 1.26 8.13
N PHE A 198 -16.50 1.21 8.76
CA PHE A 198 -16.59 0.95 10.20
C PHE A 198 -17.89 0.31 10.65
N THR A 199 -17.86 -0.33 11.83
CA THR A 199 -19.05 -0.77 12.55
C THR A 199 -18.96 -0.48 14.05
N ASN A 200 -20.10 -0.11 14.62
CA ASN A 200 -20.35 0.13 16.04
C ASN A 200 -21.10 -1.05 16.70
N SER A 201 -21.64 -1.96 15.89
CA SER A 201 -22.71 -2.89 16.28
C SER A 201 -22.23 -4.32 16.58
N ALA A 202 -20.93 -4.61 16.45
CA ALA A 202 -20.37 -5.95 16.66
C ALA A 202 -19.99 -6.23 18.13
N THR A 203 -20.58 -7.28 18.71
CA THR A 203 -20.31 -7.76 20.09
C THR A 203 -19.40 -8.98 20.13
N THR A 204 -19.48 -9.83 19.10
CA THR A 204 -18.64 -11.01 18.89
C THR A 204 -17.91 -10.93 17.55
N PHE A 205 -16.81 -11.66 17.39
CA PHE A 205 -16.07 -11.68 16.13
C PHE A 205 -16.90 -12.25 14.96
N GLY A 206 -17.90 -13.09 15.25
CA GLY A 206 -18.85 -13.57 14.24
C GLY A 206 -19.74 -12.45 13.68
N ASP A 207 -20.06 -11.44 14.49
CA ASP A 207 -20.93 -10.34 14.09
C ASP A 207 -20.29 -9.51 12.95
N LEU A 208 -18.96 -9.41 12.93
CA LEU A 208 -18.19 -8.75 11.85
C LEU A 208 -18.36 -9.44 10.49
N THR A 209 -18.76 -10.72 10.47
CA THR A 209 -18.93 -11.53 9.26
C THR A 209 -20.38 -11.92 8.95
N SER A 210 -21.29 -11.81 9.93
CA SER A 210 -22.72 -12.08 9.75
C SER A 210 -23.57 -10.83 9.52
N THR A 211 -23.09 -9.66 9.92
CA THR A 211 -23.85 -8.41 9.95
C THR A 211 -23.19 -7.36 9.06
N ASP A 212 -23.99 -6.64 8.28
CA ASP A 212 -23.51 -5.53 7.46
C ASP A 212 -22.98 -4.40 8.36
N TRP A 213 -21.86 -3.80 7.97
CA TRP A 213 -21.21 -2.74 8.73
C TRP A 213 -22.00 -1.43 8.64
N ASP A 214 -22.05 -0.68 9.74
CA ASP A 214 -22.86 0.55 9.86
C ASP A 214 -22.44 1.64 8.86
N TYR A 215 -21.19 1.60 8.37
CA TYR A 215 -20.70 2.47 7.30
C TYR A 215 -19.79 1.72 6.33
N THR A 216 -20.26 1.61 5.08
CA THR A 216 -19.60 0.88 3.99
C THR A 216 -18.79 1.78 3.05
N GLY A 217 -18.59 3.05 3.42
CA GLY A 217 -17.64 3.97 2.81
C GLY A 217 -18.21 5.08 1.92
N ASP A 218 -17.46 6.18 1.87
CA ASP A 218 -17.58 7.31 0.95
C ASP A 218 -16.17 7.61 0.41
N PRO A 219 -15.94 7.73 -0.91
CA PRO A 219 -14.65 8.15 -1.45
C PRO A 219 -14.10 9.46 -0.87
N ALA A 220 -14.97 10.34 -0.34
CA ALA A 220 -14.59 11.58 0.32
C ALA A 220 -13.86 11.39 1.67
N LEU A 221 -13.90 10.20 2.28
CA LEU A 221 -13.26 9.93 3.57
C LEU A 221 -12.52 8.58 3.56
N GLN A 222 -11.22 8.61 3.86
CA GLN A 222 -10.36 7.44 3.86
C GLN A 222 -9.58 7.34 5.17
N ALA A 223 -9.31 6.13 5.64
CA ALA A 223 -8.36 5.94 6.74
C ALA A 223 -6.96 6.31 6.26
N ARG A 224 -6.19 6.97 7.12
CA ARG A 224 -4.76 7.16 6.86
C ARG A 224 -4.10 5.79 6.92
N PHE A 225 -3.57 5.33 5.78
CA PHE A 225 -3.27 3.91 5.56
C PHE A 225 -2.06 3.73 4.67
N ASN A 226 -1.13 2.88 5.11
CA ASN A 226 -0.07 2.36 4.24
C ASN A 226 -0.17 0.84 4.18
N ALA A 227 0.07 0.25 3.02
CA ALA A 227 0.30 -1.19 2.88
C ALA A 227 1.40 -1.48 1.86
N ASN A 228 2.28 -2.41 2.19
CA ASN A 228 3.37 -2.84 1.34
C ASN A 228 3.08 -4.22 0.76
N PHE A 229 3.34 -4.37 -0.54
CA PHE A 229 3.11 -5.58 -1.30
C PHE A 229 4.39 -5.98 -2.03
N THR A 230 4.63 -7.26 -2.15
CA THR A 230 5.68 -7.82 -3.01
C THR A 230 5.09 -8.85 -3.95
N SER A 231 5.86 -9.24 -4.95
CA SER A 231 5.62 -10.48 -5.68
C SER A 231 6.80 -11.42 -5.56
N SER A 232 6.47 -12.71 -5.45
CA SER A 232 7.43 -13.78 -5.69
C SER A 232 7.67 -13.86 -7.20
N VAL A 233 8.46 -12.95 -7.75
CA VAL A 233 9.15 -13.21 -9.02
C VAL A 233 10.13 -14.34 -8.78
N VAL A 234 9.63 -15.57 -8.89
CA VAL A 234 10.45 -16.75 -9.13
C VAL A 234 11.25 -16.41 -10.39
N PRO A 235 12.59 -16.30 -10.32
CA PRO A 235 13.38 -16.01 -11.51
C PRO A 235 13.02 -17.05 -12.57
N GLU A 236 12.64 -16.61 -13.77
CA GLU A 236 12.21 -17.53 -14.83
C GLU A 236 13.22 -18.67 -14.91
N PRO A 237 12.79 -19.93 -14.70
CA PRO A 237 13.71 -21.00 -14.44
C PRO A 237 14.72 -21.06 -15.57
N SER A 238 15.98 -21.30 -15.20
CA SER A 238 17.13 -21.28 -16.10
C SER A 238 16.95 -22.17 -17.34
N SER A 239 15.94 -23.04 -17.37
CA SER A 239 15.29 -23.59 -18.56
C SER A 239 15.10 -22.65 -19.76
N VAL A 240 14.74 -21.37 -19.62
CA VAL A 240 14.62 -20.46 -20.79
C VAL A 240 16.00 -20.22 -21.41
N LEU A 241 16.99 -19.95 -20.56
CA LEU A 241 18.38 -19.73 -20.96
C LEU A 241 19.04 -21.04 -21.43
N LEU A 242 18.70 -22.18 -20.83
CA LEU A 242 19.11 -23.53 -21.22
C LEU A 242 18.50 -23.94 -22.57
N PHE A 243 17.24 -23.59 -22.83
CA PHE A 243 16.56 -23.83 -24.10
C PHE A 243 17.17 -22.95 -25.21
N ALA A 244 17.39 -21.66 -24.95
CA ALA A 244 18.04 -20.76 -25.89
C ALA A 244 19.49 -21.19 -26.21
N THR A 245 20.28 -21.56 -25.20
CA THR A 245 21.66 -22.05 -25.40
C THR A 245 21.69 -23.44 -26.06
N GLY A 246 20.77 -24.34 -25.71
CA GLY A 246 20.62 -25.65 -26.37
C GLY A 246 20.22 -25.54 -27.83
N ALA A 247 19.26 -24.66 -28.16
CA ALA A 247 18.86 -24.36 -29.53
C ALA A 247 20.01 -23.73 -30.35
N ALA A 248 20.75 -22.79 -29.76
CA ALA A 248 21.94 -22.20 -30.39
C ALA A 248 23.03 -23.25 -30.66
N ALA A 249 23.29 -24.16 -29.71
CA ALA A 249 24.24 -25.26 -29.87
C ALA A 249 23.83 -26.21 -31.01
N LEU A 250 22.54 -26.57 -31.09
CA LEU A 250 22.00 -27.39 -32.18
C LEU A 250 22.17 -26.71 -33.55
N LEU A 251 21.87 -25.42 -33.67
CA LEU A 251 22.04 -24.66 -34.91
C LEU A 251 23.51 -24.62 -35.38
N LEU A 252 24.46 -24.48 -34.44
CA LEU A 252 25.89 -24.55 -34.73
C LEU A 252 26.34 -25.95 -35.18
N MET A 253 25.77 -27.02 -34.60
CA MET A 253 26.04 -28.40 -35.03
C MET A 253 25.48 -28.70 -36.42
N VAL A 254 24.29 -28.20 -36.77
CA VAL A 254 23.69 -28.39 -38.10
C VAL A 254 24.51 -27.68 -39.18
N ARG A 255 24.94 -26.43 -38.94
CA ARG A 255 25.81 -25.70 -39.88
C ARG A 255 27.12 -26.43 -40.18
N ARG A 256 27.71 -27.10 -39.18
CA ARG A 256 28.95 -27.89 -39.33
C ARG A 256 28.81 -29.16 -40.19
N LYS A 257 27.60 -29.58 -40.58
CA LYS A 257 27.37 -30.73 -41.47
C LYS A 257 27.07 -30.35 -42.92
N GLN A 258 26.95 -29.05 -43.22
CA GLN A 258 26.64 -28.53 -44.56
C GLN A 258 27.83 -27.86 -45.25
N ALA A 259 28.97 -27.78 -44.55
CA ALA A 259 30.27 -27.34 -45.04
C ALA A 259 31.27 -28.50 -44.94
#